data_AF-A0A1N7GJ15-F1
#
_entry.id   AF-A0A1N7GJ15-F1
#
_cell.length_a   1.000
_cell.length_b   1.000
_cell.length_c   1.000
_cell.angle_alpha   90.00
_cell.angle_beta   90.00
_cell.angle_gamma   90.00
#
_symmetry.space_group_name_H-M   'P 1'
#
loop_
_entity.id
_entity.type
_entity.pdbx_description
1 polymer ?
#
loop_
_entity_poly.entity_id
_entity_poly.type
_entity_poly.pdbx_seq_one_letter_code
_entity_poly.pdbx_strand_id
1 'polypeptide(L)'
;MPPKPLAIDVDDLRKRYESGKSLAKVASEVGYSVSTVYLRLRDAGVPIRTRAVGNKIGGTLRRSALHADVARLYGQGVRVLAMAQQLGTTRPKIVRCLGDVGLPVRSGSEANTIRLRSAGVRADVTRAAHLKFGDGNRELAEELERRGIAAEREHIVDHMNVDVLAGGTLAVEVHRPGASPLSVESRERQRIVDLLHRGFPVLYVWAYRNSRCRYDVSACADQIVATLDLIHKDPSAGRQYRVIRGCGQVVAIGGTELEHRPVVLPPHGRRYGTCHQR
;
A
#
# COMPACT_ATOMS: atom_id res chain seq x y z
N MET A 1 50.79 50.41 9.70
CA MET A 1 50.13 50.48 8.38
C MET A 1 48.67 50.08 8.55
N PRO A 2 47.69 50.88 8.11
CA PRO A 2 46.32 50.41 8.02
C PRO A 2 46.25 49.23 7.03
N PRO A 3 45.48 48.17 7.33
CA PRO A 3 45.34 47.04 6.41
C PRO A 3 44.72 47.50 5.09
N LYS A 4 45.27 47.01 3.97
CA LYS A 4 44.78 47.29 2.62
C LYS A 4 43.28 46.96 2.56
N PRO A 5 42.40 47.87 2.09
CA PRO A 5 40.98 47.59 2.04
C PRO A 5 40.72 46.42 1.10
N LEU A 6 40.27 45.29 1.66
CA LEU A 6 39.72 44.18 0.89
C LEU A 6 38.56 44.73 0.07
N ALA A 7 38.60 44.53 -1.25
CA ALA A 7 37.53 44.89 -2.19
C ALA A 7 36.34 43.94 -1.99
N ILE A 8 35.64 44.12 -0.87
CA ILE A 8 34.42 43.40 -0.54
C ILE A 8 33.25 44.25 -1.00
N ASP A 9 32.44 43.72 -1.91
CA ASP A 9 31.18 44.32 -2.31
C ASP A 9 30.18 44.28 -1.13
N VAL A 10 29.99 45.44 -0.51
CA VAL A 10 29.11 45.60 0.66
C VAL A 10 27.64 45.42 0.28
N ASP A 11 27.24 45.76 -0.94
CA ASP A 11 25.85 45.63 -1.39
C ASP A 11 25.49 44.15 -1.63
N ASP A 12 26.42 43.35 -2.16
CA ASP A 12 26.23 41.89 -2.24
C ASP A 12 26.10 41.26 -0.84
N LEU A 13 26.93 41.67 0.13
CA LEU A 13 26.80 41.21 1.51
C LEU A 13 25.44 41.56 2.11
N ARG A 14 24.96 42.79 1.90
CA ARG A 14 23.66 43.26 2.38
C ARG A 14 22.54 42.41 1.78
N LYS A 15 22.50 42.26 0.45
CA LYS A 15 21.49 41.45 -0.26
C LYS A 15 21.43 40.01 0.28
N ARG A 16 22.58 39.36 0.45
CA ARG A 16 22.64 37.98 0.98
C ARG A 16 22.19 37.89 2.43
N TYR A 17 22.49 38.89 3.25
CA TYR A 17 22.10 38.92 4.66
C TYR A 17 20.60 39.16 4.82
N GLU A 18 20.04 40.10 4.05
CA GLU A 18 18.62 40.45 4.02
C GLU A 18 17.75 39.33 3.43
N SER A 19 18.31 38.49 2.55
CA SER A 19 17.67 37.24 2.10
C SER A 19 17.50 36.19 3.21
N GLY A 20 17.92 36.50 4.44
CA GLY A 20 17.74 35.68 5.63
C GLY A 20 18.92 34.77 5.97
N LYS A 21 19.97 34.70 5.15
CA LYS A 21 21.18 33.88 5.43
C LYS A 21 21.89 34.37 6.70
N SER A 22 22.45 33.47 7.50
CA SER A 22 23.23 33.86 8.69
C SER A 22 24.58 34.50 8.29
N LEU A 23 25.17 35.31 9.18
CA LEU A 23 26.52 35.87 8.95
C LEU A 23 27.55 34.77 8.62
N ALA A 24 27.47 33.63 9.31
CA ALA A 24 28.35 32.48 9.04
C ALA A 24 28.16 31.91 7.63
N LYS A 25 26.90 31.80 7.15
CA LYS A 25 26.62 31.30 5.80
C LYS A 25 27.09 32.30 4.74
N VAL A 26 26.80 33.58 4.93
CA VAL A 26 27.29 34.66 4.03
C VAL A 26 28.81 34.60 3.96
N ALA A 27 29.50 34.63 5.11
CA ALA A 27 30.95 34.52 5.22
C ALA A 27 31.53 33.30 4.48
N SER A 28 30.93 32.12 4.64
CA SER A 28 31.37 30.91 3.92
C SER A 28 31.20 30.98 2.41
N GLU A 29 30.16 31.66 1.92
CA GLU A 29 29.89 31.78 0.47
C GLU A 29 30.81 32.79 -0.20
N VAL A 30 31.15 33.87 0.51
CA VAL A 30 32.00 34.93 -0.02
C VAL A 30 33.49 34.72 0.27
N GLY A 31 33.85 33.67 1.03
CA GLY A 31 35.24 33.33 1.34
C GLY A 31 35.91 34.25 2.38
N TYR A 32 35.13 34.87 3.28
CA TYR A 32 35.64 35.77 4.30
C TYR A 32 35.35 35.27 5.72
N SER A 33 36.04 35.83 6.72
CA SER A 33 35.72 35.53 8.12
C SER A 33 34.37 36.13 8.52
N VAL A 34 33.69 35.49 9.49
CA VAL A 34 32.41 36.00 10.03
C VAL A 34 32.57 37.41 10.61
N SER A 35 33.68 37.68 11.31
CA SER A 35 34.00 38.98 11.87
C SER A 35 34.17 40.05 10.79
N THR A 36 34.80 39.71 9.67
CA THR A 36 34.95 40.62 8.52
C THR A 36 33.58 41.00 7.95
N VAL A 37 32.70 40.02 7.72
CA VAL A 37 31.33 40.27 7.22
C VAL A 37 30.52 41.10 8.22
N TYR A 38 30.62 40.79 9.52
CA TYR A 38 29.95 41.53 10.59
C TYR A 38 30.35 43.01 10.59
N LEU A 39 31.66 43.31 10.60
CA LEU A 39 32.17 44.67 10.62
C LEU A 39 31.72 45.44 9.37
N ARG A 40 31.83 44.84 8.19
CA ARG A 40 31.42 45.49 6.92
C ARG A 40 29.93 45.82 6.88
N LEU A 41 29.06 44.91 7.32
CA LEU A 41 27.62 45.17 7.39
C LEU A 41 27.29 46.25 8.43
N ARG A 42 27.93 46.21 9.60
CA ARG A 42 27.74 47.21 10.66
C ARG A 42 28.20 48.60 10.22
N ASP A 43 29.38 48.71 9.63
CA ASP A 43 29.95 49.97 9.16
C ASP A 43 29.12 50.56 8.00
N ALA A 44 28.40 49.71 7.26
CA ALA A 44 27.42 50.09 6.24
C ALA A 44 26.00 50.36 6.79
N GLY A 45 25.85 50.46 8.11
CA GLY A 45 24.59 50.79 8.79
C GLY A 45 23.55 49.67 8.80
N VAL A 46 23.91 48.43 8.45
CA VAL A 46 22.95 47.31 8.43
C VAL A 46 22.72 46.81 9.86
N PRO A 47 21.47 46.82 10.36
CA PRO A 47 21.17 46.37 11.71
C PRO A 47 21.43 44.86 11.85
N ILE A 48 22.33 44.49 12.77
CA ILE A 48 22.68 43.10 12.98
C ILE A 48 21.59 42.40 13.82
N ARG A 49 20.99 41.37 13.24
CA ARG A 49 19.98 40.51 13.88
C ARG A 49 20.52 39.86 15.13
N THR A 50 19.68 39.84 16.18
CA THR A 50 19.93 39.03 17.36
C THR A 50 19.88 37.54 17.03
N ARG A 51 20.48 36.72 17.89
CA ARG A 51 20.42 35.25 17.76
C ARG A 51 18.99 34.71 17.70
N ALA A 52 18.08 35.28 18.49
CA ALA A 52 16.67 34.88 18.51
C ALA A 52 15.98 35.17 17.16
N VAL A 53 16.18 36.36 16.60
CA VAL A 53 15.64 36.74 15.28
C VAL A 53 16.24 35.88 14.17
N GLY A 54 17.56 35.65 14.21
CA GLY A 54 18.25 34.77 13.26
C GLY A 54 17.73 33.33 13.31
N ASN A 55 17.50 32.78 14.51
CA ASN A 55 16.92 31.45 14.68
C ASN A 55 15.49 31.36 14.15
N LYS A 56 14.66 32.38 14.38
CA LYS A 56 13.27 32.44 13.88
C LYS A 56 13.24 32.47 12.35
N ILE A 57 14.04 33.33 11.72
CA ILE A 57 14.14 33.43 10.25
C ILE A 57 14.68 32.13 9.66
N GLY A 58 15.78 31.59 10.21
CA GLY A 58 16.35 30.33 9.76
C GLY A 58 15.39 29.15 9.92
N GLY A 59 14.64 29.09 11.02
CA GLY A 59 13.60 28.08 11.24
C GLY A 59 12.46 28.18 10.22
N THR A 60 12.04 29.40 9.88
CA THR A 60 10.98 29.67 8.89
C THR A 60 11.43 29.24 7.49
N LEU A 61 12.63 29.62 7.06
CA LEU A 61 13.18 29.23 5.76
C LEU A 61 13.34 27.70 5.63
N ARG A 62 13.87 27.05 6.66
CA ARG A 62 13.99 25.57 6.69
C ARG A 62 12.64 24.88 6.60
N ARG A 63 11.62 25.43 7.26
CA ARG A 63 10.25 24.92 7.19
C ARG A 63 9.69 25.07 5.77
N SER A 64 9.84 26.24 5.16
CA SER A 64 9.40 26.49 3.79
C SER A 64 10.06 25.55 2.77
N ALA A 65 11.37 25.32 2.89
CA ALA A 65 12.09 24.38 2.02
C ALA A 65 11.57 22.95 2.20
N LEU A 66 11.37 22.50 3.44
CA LEU A 66 10.79 21.19 3.74
C LEU A 66 9.37 21.04 3.16
N HIS A 67 8.55 22.09 3.21
CA HIS A 67 7.20 22.10 2.66
C HIS A 67 7.21 21.88 1.14
N ALA A 68 8.09 22.59 0.43
CA ALA A 68 8.24 22.43 -1.01
C ALA A 68 8.69 21.01 -1.39
N ASP A 69 9.67 20.45 -0.68
CA ASP A 69 10.15 19.09 -0.94
C ASP A 69 9.09 18.03 -0.64
N VAL A 70 8.35 18.17 0.46
CA VAL A 70 7.26 17.25 0.80
C VAL A 70 6.14 17.30 -0.24
N ALA A 71 5.71 18.50 -0.66
CA ALA A 71 4.67 18.65 -1.69
C ALA A 71 5.10 18.00 -3.02
N ARG A 72 6.37 18.20 -3.42
CA ARG A 72 6.94 17.60 -4.63
C ARG A 72 6.96 16.07 -4.55
N LEU A 73 7.50 15.48 -3.49
CA LEU A 73 7.55 14.03 -3.31
C LEU A 73 6.15 13.40 -3.20
N TYR A 74 5.21 14.12 -2.59
CA TYR A 74 3.82 13.69 -2.50
C TYR A 74 3.11 13.68 -3.85
N GLY A 75 3.36 14.66 -4.71
CA GLY A 75 2.89 14.67 -6.10
C GLY A 75 3.40 13.49 -6.92
N GLN A 76 4.61 13.01 -6.61
CA GLN A 76 5.22 11.83 -7.26
C GLN A 76 4.70 10.48 -6.71
N GLY A 77 3.82 10.49 -5.70
CA GLY A 77 3.29 9.26 -5.10
C GLY A 77 4.25 8.56 -4.13
N VAL A 78 5.30 9.24 -3.67
CA VAL A 78 6.22 8.69 -2.66
C VAL A 78 5.45 8.46 -1.34
N ARG A 79 5.77 7.39 -0.61
CA ARG A 79 5.13 7.09 0.69
C ARG A 79 5.74 7.94 1.80
N VAL A 80 4.95 8.31 2.80
CA VAL A 80 5.40 9.11 3.97
C VAL A 80 6.66 8.56 4.63
N LEU A 81 6.79 7.24 4.79
CA LEU A 81 7.99 6.62 5.36
C LEU A 81 9.23 6.84 4.48
N ALA A 82 9.09 6.69 3.16
CA ALA A 82 10.18 6.90 2.22
C ALA A 82 10.57 8.39 2.13
N MET A 83 9.59 9.31 2.19
CA MET A 83 9.88 10.75 2.27
C MET A 83 10.69 11.08 3.53
N ALA A 84 10.30 10.50 4.67
CA ALA A 84 11.00 10.72 5.95
C ALA A 84 12.47 10.27 5.86
N GLN A 85 12.72 9.09 5.27
CA GLN A 85 14.08 8.59 5.03
C GLN A 85 14.86 9.50 4.06
N GLN A 86 14.26 9.87 2.93
CA GLN A 86 14.90 10.67 1.89
C GLN A 86 15.25 12.09 2.36
N LEU A 87 14.39 12.70 3.18
CA LEU A 87 14.58 14.05 3.70
C LEU A 87 15.29 14.08 5.06
N GLY A 88 15.78 12.93 5.55
CA GLY A 88 16.49 12.84 6.82
C GLY A 88 15.65 13.32 8.01
N THR A 89 14.36 12.99 8.03
CA THR A 89 13.43 13.46 9.06
C THR A 89 12.47 12.37 9.55
N THR A 90 11.53 12.73 10.42
CA THR A 90 10.60 11.78 11.04
C THR A 90 9.24 11.77 10.36
N ARG A 91 8.56 10.62 10.37
CA ARG A 91 7.20 10.49 9.81
C ARG A 91 6.20 11.49 10.40
N PRO A 92 6.13 11.74 11.73
CA PRO A 92 5.22 12.74 12.28
C PRO A 92 5.48 14.14 11.73
N LYS A 93 6.75 14.50 11.48
CA LYS A 93 7.09 15.79 10.90
C LYS A 93 6.62 15.91 9.45
N ILE A 94 6.73 14.84 8.66
CA ILE A 94 6.18 14.79 7.29
C ILE A 94 4.65 14.92 7.32
N VAL A 95 3.97 14.20 8.21
CA VAL A 95 2.50 14.28 8.34
C VAL A 95 2.04 15.69 8.70
N ARG A 96 2.70 16.32 9.68
CA ARG A 96 2.44 17.71 10.03
C ARG A 96 2.67 18.65 8.84
N CYS A 97 3.80 18.48 8.14
CA CYS A 97 4.14 19.25 6.96
C CYS A 97 3.07 19.16 5.87
N LEU A 98 2.55 17.94 5.59
CA LEU A 98 1.43 17.73 4.66
C LEU A 98 0.18 18.53 5.09
N GLY A 99 -0.17 18.49 6.37
CA GLY A 99 -1.28 19.29 6.91
C GLY A 99 -1.05 20.80 6.78
N ASP A 100 0.16 21.28 7.10
CA ASP A 100 0.53 22.69 7.00
C ASP A 100 0.47 23.22 5.54
N VAL A 101 0.61 22.34 4.53
CA VAL A 101 0.45 22.69 3.10
C VAL A 101 -0.92 22.31 2.52
N GLY A 102 -1.86 21.86 3.34
CA GLY A 102 -3.22 21.51 2.91
C GLY A 102 -3.33 20.20 2.10
N LEU A 103 -2.34 19.31 2.18
CA LEU A 103 -2.36 18.02 1.50
C LEU A 103 -2.84 16.92 2.48
N PRO A 104 -3.81 16.05 2.09
CA PRO A 104 -4.28 14.99 2.96
C PRO A 104 -3.23 13.90 3.17
N VAL A 105 -3.36 13.11 4.23
CA VAL A 105 -2.53 11.92 4.43
C VAL A 105 -3.15 10.74 3.68
N ARG A 106 -2.47 10.27 2.63
CA ARG A 106 -2.90 9.09 1.86
C ARG A 106 -2.62 7.79 2.59
N SER A 107 -3.48 6.80 2.34
CA SER A 107 -3.23 5.39 2.64
C SER A 107 -2.09 4.83 1.77
N GLY A 108 -1.51 3.70 2.21
CA GLY A 108 -0.46 3.00 1.46
C GLY A 108 -0.92 2.56 0.06
N SER A 109 -2.20 2.19 -0.08
CA SER A 109 -2.79 1.76 -1.36
C SER A 109 -2.94 2.92 -2.34
N GLU A 110 -3.43 4.08 -1.88
CA GLU A 110 -3.55 5.29 -2.73
C GLU A 110 -2.19 5.78 -3.24
N ALA A 111 -1.17 5.77 -2.36
CA ALA A 111 0.19 6.12 -2.76
C ALA A 111 0.71 5.15 -3.83
N ASN A 112 0.43 3.85 -3.70
CA ASN A 112 0.84 2.87 -4.71
C ASN A 112 0.11 3.06 -6.04
N THR A 113 -1.19 3.34 -6.04
CA THR A 113 -1.95 3.65 -7.26
C THR A 113 -1.37 4.85 -8.01
N ILE A 114 -1.06 5.93 -7.30
CA ILE A 114 -0.48 7.14 -7.90
C ILE A 114 0.92 6.84 -8.44
N ARG A 115 1.76 6.15 -7.67
CA ARG A 115 3.10 5.74 -8.12
C ARG A 115 3.04 4.90 -9.41
N LEU A 116 2.11 3.96 -9.49
CA LEU A 116 1.93 3.12 -10.69
C LEU A 116 1.45 3.95 -11.90
N ARG A 117 0.53 4.88 -11.69
CA ARG A 117 0.09 5.83 -12.73
C ARG A 117 1.23 6.71 -13.21
N SER A 118 1.99 7.30 -12.30
CA SER A 118 3.12 8.20 -12.61
C SER A 118 4.31 7.49 -13.25
N ALA A 119 4.48 6.19 -13.01
CA ALA A 119 5.52 5.37 -13.62
C ALA A 119 5.16 4.87 -15.03
N GLY A 120 3.95 5.15 -15.54
CA GLY A 120 3.49 4.61 -16.83
C GLY A 120 3.28 3.09 -16.84
N VAL A 121 3.41 2.43 -15.69
CA VAL A 121 3.31 0.97 -15.57
C VAL A 121 1.85 0.61 -15.29
N ARG A 122 1.05 0.53 -16.35
CA ARG A 122 -0.18 -0.26 -16.32
C ARG A 122 0.20 -1.73 -16.55
N ALA A 123 -0.21 -2.61 -15.64
CA ALA A 123 -0.23 -4.08 -15.70
C ALA A 123 0.94 -4.92 -15.11
N ASP A 124 2.19 -4.46 -15.03
CA ASP A 124 3.30 -5.41 -14.74
C ASP A 124 3.52 -5.79 -13.26
N VAL A 125 3.09 -4.97 -12.31
CA VAL A 125 3.34 -5.25 -10.87
C VAL A 125 2.43 -6.37 -10.35
N THR A 126 1.24 -6.55 -10.92
CA THR A 126 0.38 -7.70 -10.62
C THR A 126 1.01 -9.00 -11.13
N ARG A 127 1.75 -8.96 -12.25
CA ARG A 127 2.40 -10.12 -12.88
C ARG A 127 3.60 -10.65 -12.08
N ALA A 128 4.39 -9.78 -11.46
CA ALA A 128 5.58 -10.16 -10.70
C ALA A 128 5.26 -10.90 -9.38
N ALA A 129 4.08 -10.67 -8.78
CA ALA A 129 3.61 -11.45 -7.64
C ALA A 129 3.13 -12.85 -8.06
N HIS A 130 2.50 -12.97 -9.24
CA HIS A 130 2.06 -14.24 -9.84
C HIS A 130 3.22 -15.16 -10.24
N LEU A 131 4.36 -14.60 -10.67
CA LEU A 131 5.48 -15.37 -11.22
C LEU A 131 6.28 -16.21 -10.22
N LYS A 132 6.16 -15.99 -8.89
CA LYS A 132 6.96 -16.73 -7.88
C LYS A 132 6.29 -17.97 -7.28
N PHE A 133 5.01 -18.25 -7.57
CA PHE A 133 4.25 -19.30 -6.86
C PHE A 133 3.35 -20.19 -7.72
N GLY A 134 3.48 -20.12 -9.05
CA GLY A 134 2.45 -20.67 -9.92
C GLY A 134 1.21 -19.79 -9.89
N ASP A 135 0.61 -19.61 -11.06
CA ASP A 135 -0.67 -18.94 -11.18
C ASP A 135 -1.73 -19.95 -10.73
N GLY A 136 -1.88 -20.14 -9.42
CA GLY A 136 -2.83 -21.11 -8.86
C GLY A 136 -4.29 -20.91 -9.33
N ASN A 137 -4.63 -19.75 -9.91
CA ASN A 137 -5.92 -19.52 -10.58
C ASN A 137 -5.91 -20.20 -11.95
N ARG A 138 -4.81 -20.09 -12.71
CA ARG A 138 -4.56 -20.86 -13.94
C ARG A 138 -4.56 -22.37 -13.69
N GLU A 139 -3.79 -22.84 -12.71
CA GLU A 139 -3.71 -24.29 -12.43
C GLU A 139 -5.08 -24.87 -12.06
N LEU A 140 -5.87 -24.12 -11.30
CA LEU A 140 -7.23 -24.53 -10.93
C LEU A 140 -8.19 -24.51 -12.13
N ALA A 141 -8.13 -23.48 -12.98
CA ALA A 141 -8.93 -23.43 -14.19
C ALA A 141 -8.59 -24.57 -15.15
N GLU A 142 -7.31 -24.83 -15.40
CA GLU A 142 -6.82 -25.95 -16.23
C GLU A 142 -7.29 -27.30 -15.66
N GLU A 143 -7.28 -27.47 -14.33
CA GLU A 143 -7.79 -28.68 -13.67
C GLU A 143 -9.31 -28.85 -13.85
N LEU A 144 -10.08 -27.76 -13.76
CA LEU A 144 -11.53 -27.79 -14.00
C LEU A 144 -11.87 -28.10 -15.45
N GLU A 145 -11.14 -27.50 -16.40
CA GLU A 145 -11.29 -27.76 -17.83
C GLU A 145 -11.00 -29.23 -18.16
N ARG A 146 -9.95 -29.83 -17.57
CA ARG A 146 -9.67 -31.27 -17.69
C ARG A 146 -10.80 -32.17 -17.20
N ARG A 147 -11.64 -31.67 -16.29
CA ARG A 147 -12.82 -32.36 -15.74
C ARG A 147 -14.10 -32.05 -16.53
N GLY A 148 -14.00 -31.31 -17.63
CA GLY A 148 -15.15 -30.93 -18.46
C GLY A 148 -15.99 -29.78 -17.88
N ILE A 149 -15.45 -29.03 -16.91
CA ILE A 149 -16.10 -27.85 -16.34
C ILE A 149 -15.53 -26.60 -16.99
N ALA A 150 -16.39 -25.79 -17.61
CA ALA A 150 -15.99 -24.49 -18.14
C ALA A 150 -15.46 -23.59 -17.01
N ALA A 151 -14.30 -22.98 -17.21
CA ALA A 151 -13.63 -22.17 -16.19
C ALA A 151 -13.12 -20.85 -16.80
N GLU A 152 -13.83 -19.75 -16.54
CA GLU A 152 -13.41 -18.43 -17.01
C GLU A 152 -12.54 -17.75 -15.95
N ARG A 153 -11.28 -17.46 -16.30
CA ARG A 153 -10.38 -16.73 -15.39
C ARG A 153 -10.64 -15.22 -15.45
N GLU A 154 -10.45 -14.57 -14.32
CA GLU A 154 -10.57 -13.11 -14.17
C GLU A 154 -11.93 -12.55 -14.65
N HIS A 155 -13.02 -13.27 -14.35
CA HIS A 155 -14.36 -12.91 -14.79
C HIS A 155 -14.88 -11.66 -14.07
N ILE A 156 -15.37 -10.67 -14.82
CA ILE A 156 -15.81 -9.40 -14.27
C ILE A 156 -17.29 -9.45 -13.90
N VAL A 157 -17.59 -9.30 -12.61
CA VAL A 157 -18.94 -9.10 -12.08
C VAL A 157 -19.06 -7.66 -11.54
N ASP A 158 -19.75 -6.79 -12.27
CA ASP A 158 -19.76 -5.34 -12.08
C ASP A 158 -18.34 -4.72 -12.03
N HIS A 159 -17.85 -4.43 -10.82
CA HIS A 159 -16.56 -3.83 -10.54
C HIS A 159 -15.59 -4.82 -9.86
N MET A 160 -16.04 -6.06 -9.66
CA MET A 160 -15.29 -7.14 -9.01
C MET A 160 -14.69 -8.07 -10.06
N ASN A 161 -13.43 -8.42 -9.91
CA ASN A 161 -12.75 -9.39 -10.76
C ASN A 161 -12.66 -10.75 -10.04
N VAL A 162 -13.53 -11.70 -10.37
CA VAL A 162 -13.59 -13.05 -9.81
C VAL A 162 -12.45 -13.90 -10.38
N ASP A 163 -11.66 -14.55 -9.52
CA ASP A 163 -10.48 -15.32 -9.95
C ASP A 163 -10.82 -16.39 -11.00
N VAL A 164 -11.86 -17.20 -10.73
CA VAL A 164 -12.39 -18.21 -11.67
C VAL A 164 -13.92 -18.27 -11.55
N LEU A 165 -14.63 -18.14 -12.67
CA LEU A 165 -16.05 -18.48 -12.77
C LEU A 165 -16.18 -19.91 -13.30
N ALA A 166 -16.60 -20.84 -12.43
CA ALA A 166 -16.74 -22.26 -12.76
C ALA A 166 -18.17 -22.59 -13.18
N GLY A 167 -18.33 -23.33 -14.27
CA GLY A 167 -19.62 -23.77 -14.80
C GLY A 167 -20.57 -22.62 -15.15
N GLY A 168 -20.04 -21.41 -15.37
CA GLY A 168 -20.82 -20.20 -15.66
C GLY A 168 -21.65 -19.65 -14.50
N THR A 169 -21.55 -20.20 -13.29
CA THR A 169 -22.42 -19.84 -12.16
C THR A 169 -21.69 -19.69 -10.82
N LEU A 170 -20.68 -20.52 -10.55
CA LEU A 170 -19.98 -20.53 -9.26
C LEU A 170 -18.75 -19.62 -9.30
N ALA A 171 -18.77 -18.55 -8.51
CA ALA A 171 -17.62 -17.67 -8.33
C ALA A 171 -16.60 -18.31 -7.37
N VAL A 172 -15.39 -18.56 -7.85
CA VAL A 172 -14.30 -19.15 -7.07
C VAL A 172 -13.20 -18.11 -6.84
N GLU A 173 -12.79 -17.95 -5.58
CA GLU A 173 -11.79 -16.97 -5.13
C GLU A 173 -10.63 -17.69 -4.44
N VAL A 174 -9.39 -17.50 -4.92
CA VAL A 174 -8.20 -18.17 -4.39
C VAL A 174 -7.47 -17.24 -3.43
N HIS A 175 -7.82 -17.35 -2.14
CA HIS A 175 -7.27 -16.51 -1.09
C HIS A 175 -5.97 -17.08 -0.51
N ARG A 176 -4.85 -16.40 -0.75
CA ARG A 176 -3.51 -16.76 -0.25
C ARG A 176 -2.95 -15.99 0.96
N PRO A 177 -3.57 -14.90 1.48
CA PRO A 177 -3.13 -14.23 2.69
C PRO A 177 -3.15 -15.09 3.97
N GLY A 178 -2.38 -14.65 4.96
CA GLY A 178 -2.28 -15.31 6.27
C GLY A 178 -3.51 -15.16 7.17
N ALA A 179 -4.41 -14.23 6.85
CA ALA A 179 -5.66 -14.04 7.57
C ALA A 179 -6.80 -14.82 6.90
N SER A 180 -7.76 -15.27 7.70
CA SER A 180 -9.01 -15.88 7.20
C SER A 180 -9.73 -14.92 6.26
N PRO A 181 -10.28 -15.38 5.12
CA PRO A 181 -11.10 -14.54 4.25
C PRO A 181 -12.37 -14.05 4.99
N LEU A 182 -12.76 -14.70 6.08
CA LEU A 182 -13.91 -14.34 6.91
C LEU A 182 -13.56 -13.48 8.13
N SER A 183 -12.36 -12.89 8.21
CA SER A 183 -12.03 -11.99 9.32
C SER A 183 -12.97 -10.76 9.33
N VAL A 184 -13.26 -10.24 10.53
CA VAL A 184 -14.36 -9.29 10.76
C VAL A 184 -14.27 -8.02 9.90
N GLU A 185 -13.05 -7.58 9.58
CA GLU A 185 -12.75 -6.35 8.83
C GLU A 185 -12.30 -6.61 7.37
N SER A 186 -12.46 -7.83 6.85
CA SER A 186 -12.00 -8.16 5.50
C SER A 186 -12.89 -7.51 4.43
N ARG A 187 -12.29 -6.95 3.38
CA ARG A 187 -13.04 -6.49 2.19
C ARG A 187 -13.69 -7.67 1.46
N GLU A 188 -13.07 -8.83 1.60
CA GLU A 188 -13.48 -10.13 1.12
C GLU A 188 -14.87 -10.51 1.67
N ARG A 189 -15.19 -10.13 2.91
CA ARG A 189 -16.53 -10.33 3.51
C ARG A 189 -17.62 -9.59 2.74
N GLN A 190 -17.41 -8.30 2.45
CA GLN A 190 -18.40 -7.52 1.71
C GLN A 190 -18.55 -8.06 0.29
N ARG A 191 -17.42 -8.44 -0.32
CA ARG A 191 -17.37 -9.05 -1.65
C ARG A 191 -18.18 -10.34 -1.75
N ILE A 192 -18.10 -11.24 -0.75
CA ILE A 192 -18.94 -12.46 -0.72
C ILE A 192 -20.42 -12.10 -0.79
N VAL A 193 -20.88 -11.15 0.03
CA VAL A 193 -22.29 -10.74 0.04
C VAL A 193 -22.70 -10.10 -1.28
N ASP A 194 -21.84 -9.24 -1.82
CA ASP A 194 -22.10 -8.56 -3.08
C ASP A 194 -22.26 -9.56 -4.23
N LEU A 195 -21.44 -10.61 -4.28
CA LEU A 195 -21.57 -11.70 -5.25
C LEU A 195 -22.83 -12.53 -5.02
N LEU A 196 -23.14 -12.91 -3.77
CA LEU A 196 -24.36 -13.66 -3.45
C LEU A 196 -25.63 -12.90 -3.82
N HIS A 197 -25.69 -11.58 -3.57
CA HIS A 197 -26.82 -10.73 -3.96
C HIS A 197 -27.00 -10.62 -5.48
N ARG A 198 -25.94 -10.87 -6.25
CA ARG A 198 -25.97 -10.90 -7.72
C ARG A 198 -26.28 -12.29 -8.28
N GLY A 199 -26.57 -13.27 -7.42
CA GLY A 199 -26.90 -14.63 -7.82
C GLY A 199 -25.68 -15.52 -8.08
N PHE A 200 -24.48 -15.10 -7.66
CA PHE A 200 -23.28 -15.91 -7.76
C PHE A 200 -23.01 -16.60 -6.41
N PRO A 201 -23.26 -17.92 -6.27
CA PRO A 201 -22.70 -18.67 -5.15
C PRO A 201 -21.18 -18.52 -5.14
N VAL A 202 -20.59 -18.53 -3.95
CA VAL A 202 -19.16 -18.21 -3.78
C VAL A 202 -18.42 -19.36 -3.11
N LEU A 203 -17.30 -19.79 -3.68
CA LEU A 203 -16.38 -20.73 -3.04
C LEU A 203 -14.99 -20.10 -2.88
N TYR A 204 -14.59 -19.89 -1.63
CA TYR A 204 -13.26 -19.40 -1.29
C TYR A 204 -12.29 -20.55 -1.05
N VAL A 205 -11.18 -20.57 -1.79
CA VAL A 205 -10.07 -21.49 -1.60
C VAL A 205 -9.00 -20.81 -0.75
N TRP A 206 -8.94 -21.15 0.53
CA TRP A 206 -7.95 -20.61 1.46
C TRP A 206 -6.65 -21.42 1.41
N ALA A 207 -5.75 -21.03 0.49
CA ALA A 207 -4.47 -21.68 0.24
C ALA A 207 -3.33 -20.99 0.99
N TYR A 208 -2.91 -21.56 2.12
CA TYR A 208 -1.95 -20.93 3.04
C TYR A 208 -0.50 -21.35 2.76
N ARG A 209 0.40 -20.38 2.55
CA ARG A 209 1.82 -20.58 2.14
C ARG A 209 2.67 -21.47 3.06
N ASN A 210 2.46 -21.41 4.37
CA ASN A 210 3.24 -22.16 5.38
C ASN A 210 2.42 -23.19 6.16
N SER A 211 1.27 -23.64 5.64
CA SER A 211 0.45 -24.61 6.37
C SER A 211 0.77 -26.03 5.95
N ARG A 212 0.53 -27.00 6.84
CA ARG A 212 0.57 -28.44 6.53
C ARG A 212 -0.46 -28.84 5.47
N CYS A 213 -1.45 -28.00 5.20
CA CYS A 213 -2.44 -28.18 4.15
C CYS A 213 -1.87 -27.51 2.88
N ARG A 214 -1.06 -28.27 2.14
CA ARG A 214 -0.51 -27.88 0.84
C ARG A 214 -1.67 -27.55 -0.11
N TYR A 215 -1.46 -26.57 -0.98
CA TYR A 215 -2.40 -26.32 -2.07
C TYR A 215 -2.40 -27.53 -3.01
N ASP A 216 -3.48 -28.31 -2.94
CA ASP A 216 -3.79 -29.46 -3.74
C ASP A 216 -4.90 -29.07 -4.71
N VAL A 217 -4.49 -28.75 -5.93
CA VAL A 217 -5.38 -28.25 -6.99
C VAL A 217 -6.47 -29.27 -7.31
N SER A 218 -6.13 -30.56 -7.32
CA SER A 218 -7.08 -31.64 -7.59
C SER A 218 -8.15 -31.72 -6.51
N ALA A 219 -7.75 -31.73 -5.24
CA ALA A 219 -8.70 -31.77 -4.13
C ALA A 219 -9.60 -30.52 -4.06
N CYS A 220 -9.07 -29.35 -4.44
CA CYS A 220 -9.89 -28.14 -4.57
C CYS A 220 -10.88 -28.25 -5.73
N ALA A 221 -10.46 -28.78 -6.87
CA ALA A 221 -11.33 -29.00 -8.02
C ALA A 221 -12.44 -30.03 -7.72
N ASP A 222 -12.15 -31.08 -6.95
CA ASP A 222 -13.16 -32.05 -6.46
C ASP A 222 -14.27 -31.33 -5.69
N GLN A 223 -13.92 -30.39 -4.82
CA GLN A 223 -14.91 -29.62 -4.05
C GLN A 223 -15.69 -28.63 -4.91
N ILE A 224 -15.07 -28.05 -5.93
CA ILE A 224 -15.75 -27.13 -6.86
C ILE A 224 -16.79 -27.91 -7.66
N VAL A 225 -16.43 -29.08 -8.21
CA VAL A 225 -17.36 -29.98 -8.91
C VAL A 225 -18.51 -30.40 -7.97
N ALA A 226 -18.19 -30.87 -6.76
CA ALA A 226 -19.20 -31.26 -5.79
C ALA A 226 -20.14 -30.10 -5.40
N THR A 227 -19.62 -28.87 -5.37
CA THR A 227 -20.42 -27.66 -5.09
C THR A 227 -21.34 -27.31 -6.26
N LEU A 228 -20.84 -27.39 -7.50
CA LEU A 228 -21.67 -27.20 -8.70
C LEU A 228 -22.80 -28.23 -8.77
N ASP A 229 -22.49 -29.51 -8.53
CA ASP A 229 -23.50 -30.58 -8.48
C ASP A 229 -24.56 -30.31 -7.42
N LEU A 230 -24.17 -29.79 -6.26
CA LEU A 230 -25.11 -29.43 -5.21
C LEU A 230 -25.99 -28.26 -5.63
N ILE A 231 -25.43 -27.20 -6.23
CA ILE A 231 -26.20 -26.04 -6.71
C ILE A 231 -27.20 -26.47 -7.79
N HIS A 232 -26.83 -27.38 -8.68
CA HIS A 232 -27.73 -27.92 -9.69
C HIS A 232 -28.88 -28.75 -9.09
N LYS A 233 -28.61 -29.50 -8.01
CA LYS A 233 -29.61 -30.34 -7.34
C LYS A 233 -30.51 -29.55 -6.38
N ASP A 234 -29.96 -28.51 -5.76
CA ASP A 234 -30.63 -27.67 -4.77
C ASP A 234 -30.37 -26.19 -5.05
N PRO A 235 -31.33 -25.50 -5.69
CA PRO A 235 -31.22 -24.07 -5.99
C PRO A 235 -31.01 -23.19 -4.75
N SER A 236 -31.39 -23.65 -3.55
CA SER A 236 -31.16 -22.89 -2.31
C SER A 236 -29.68 -22.81 -1.94
N ALA A 237 -28.88 -23.80 -2.36
CA ALA A 237 -27.42 -23.77 -2.22
C ALA A 237 -26.77 -22.64 -3.03
N GLY A 238 -27.45 -22.14 -4.07
CA GLY A 238 -27.03 -20.97 -4.85
C GLY A 238 -26.95 -19.66 -4.06
N ARG A 239 -27.51 -19.62 -2.84
CA ARG A 239 -27.46 -18.45 -1.94
C ARG A 239 -26.43 -18.62 -0.82
N GLN A 240 -25.55 -19.61 -0.92
CA GLN A 240 -24.55 -19.91 0.08
C GLN A 240 -23.14 -19.62 -0.42
N TYR A 241 -22.27 -19.23 0.51
CA TYR A 241 -20.83 -19.26 0.31
C TYR A 241 -20.21 -20.47 1.02
N ARG A 242 -19.07 -20.92 0.52
CA ARG A 242 -18.23 -21.97 1.11
C ARG A 242 -16.80 -21.49 1.25
N VAL A 243 -16.12 -21.95 2.27
CA VAL A 243 -14.67 -21.79 2.41
C VAL A 243 -14.05 -23.17 2.54
N ILE A 244 -13.12 -23.47 1.64
CA ILE A 244 -12.30 -24.67 1.70
C ILE A 244 -10.86 -24.29 2.01
N ARG A 245 -10.10 -25.18 2.66
CA ARG A 245 -8.64 -25.04 2.72
C ARG A 245 -8.03 -25.48 1.39
N GLY A 246 -6.76 -25.14 1.16
CA GLY A 246 -6.01 -25.57 -0.03
C GLY A 246 -5.96 -27.08 -0.28
N CYS A 247 -6.30 -27.92 0.70
CA CYS A 247 -6.38 -29.38 0.59
C CYS A 247 -7.82 -29.90 0.36
N GLY A 248 -8.76 -29.04 -0.07
CA GLY A 248 -10.15 -29.43 -0.32
C GLY A 248 -11.03 -29.56 0.93
N GLN A 249 -10.51 -29.37 2.15
CA GLN A 249 -11.34 -29.47 3.35
C GLN A 249 -12.29 -28.27 3.47
N VAL A 250 -13.60 -28.51 3.47
CA VAL A 250 -14.61 -27.49 3.81
C VAL A 250 -14.49 -27.11 5.28
N VAL A 251 -14.37 -25.81 5.55
CA VAL A 251 -14.20 -25.26 6.91
C VAL A 251 -15.24 -24.22 7.29
N ALA A 252 -16.00 -23.71 6.32
CA ALA A 252 -17.17 -22.89 6.59
C ALA A 252 -18.18 -23.00 5.45
N ILE A 253 -19.45 -22.90 5.81
CA ILE A 253 -20.58 -22.69 4.91
C ILE A 253 -21.44 -21.61 5.57
N GLY A 254 -21.97 -20.67 4.79
CA GLY A 254 -22.86 -19.62 5.28
C GLY A 254 -23.68 -18.98 4.16
N GLY A 255 -24.59 -18.08 4.51
CA GLY A 255 -25.45 -17.37 3.56
C GLY A 255 -25.11 -15.87 3.47
N THR A 256 -26.08 -15.09 3.00
CA THR A 256 -26.02 -13.61 3.00
C THR A 256 -26.08 -13.02 4.41
N GLU A 257 -26.67 -13.74 5.37
CA GLU A 257 -26.70 -13.35 6.77
C GLU A 257 -25.35 -13.57 7.44
N LEU A 258 -24.69 -12.44 7.60
CA LEU A 258 -23.29 -12.37 7.96
C LEU A 258 -23.04 -12.36 9.48
N GLU A 259 -24.07 -12.47 10.31
CA GLU A 259 -24.01 -12.29 11.78
C GLU A 259 -23.76 -13.60 12.55
N HIS A 260 -24.14 -14.76 12.01
CA HIS A 260 -24.02 -16.07 12.68
C HIS A 260 -22.94 -16.97 12.08
N ARG A 261 -21.66 -16.61 12.21
CA ARG A 261 -20.59 -17.27 11.45
C ARG A 261 -19.67 -18.20 12.21
N PRO A 262 -19.21 -19.28 11.55
CA PRO A 262 -18.15 -20.11 12.08
C PRO A 262 -16.84 -19.32 12.16
N VAL A 263 -16.23 -19.29 13.34
CA VAL A 263 -14.87 -18.78 13.53
C VAL A 263 -13.91 -19.78 12.89
N VAL A 264 -13.42 -19.46 11.68
CA VAL A 264 -12.43 -20.29 11.00
C VAL A 264 -11.03 -19.90 11.47
N LEU A 265 -10.47 -20.69 12.36
CA LEU A 265 -9.12 -20.48 12.86
C LEU A 265 -8.08 -20.75 11.75
N PRO A 266 -7.02 -19.93 11.65
CA PRO A 266 -5.91 -20.23 10.77
C PRO A 266 -5.27 -21.56 11.15
N PRO A 267 -4.64 -22.27 10.20
CA PRO A 267 -4.04 -23.58 10.44
C PRO A 267 -2.81 -23.56 11.39
N HIS A 268 -2.61 -22.49 12.16
CA HIS A 268 -1.47 -22.30 13.05
C HIS A 268 -1.72 -22.96 14.40
N GLY A 269 -1.13 -24.13 14.59
CA GLY A 269 -0.99 -24.75 15.90
C GLY A 269 -0.55 -26.20 15.78
N ARG A 270 0.42 -26.63 16.60
CA ARG A 270 0.85 -28.04 16.73
C ARG A 270 -0.27 -29.02 17.13
N ARG A 271 -1.50 -28.54 17.35
CA ARG A 271 -2.63 -29.30 17.89
C ARG A 271 -3.73 -29.64 16.89
N TYR A 272 -3.71 -29.10 15.67
CA TYR A 272 -4.67 -29.54 14.66
C TYR A 272 -4.11 -30.79 13.97
N GLY A 273 -4.85 -31.90 14.12
CA GLY A 273 -4.56 -33.16 13.45
C GLY A 273 -4.26 -32.92 11.98
N THR A 274 -3.31 -33.66 11.42
CA THR A 274 -3.12 -33.73 9.98
C THR A 274 -4.47 -33.91 9.31
N CYS A 275 -4.75 -33.21 8.20
CA CYS A 275 -5.90 -33.58 7.37
C CYS A 275 -5.74 -35.05 7.05
N HIS A 276 -6.52 -35.91 7.71
CA HIS A 276 -6.55 -37.32 7.40
C HIS A 276 -7.24 -37.40 6.05
N GLN A 277 -6.45 -37.71 5.02
CA GLN A 277 -6.98 -38.16 3.73
C GLN A 277 -7.86 -39.37 4.05
N ARG A 278 -9.18 -39.21 3.88
CA ARG A 278 -10.12 -40.33 3.87
C ARG A 278 -10.24 -40.81 2.44
#